data_AF-A0A1V6JN18-F1
#
_entry.id   AF-A0A1V6JN18-F1
#
_cell.length_a   1.000
_cell.length_b   1.000
_cell.length_c   1.000
_cell.angle_alpha   90.00
_cell.angle_beta   90.00
_cell.angle_gamma   90.00
#
_symmetry.space_group_name_H-M   'P 1'
#
loop_
_entity.id
_entity.type
_entity.pdbx_description
1 polymer ?
#
loop_
_entity_poly.entity_id
_entity_poly.type
_entity_poly.pdbx_seq_one_letter_code
_entity_poly.pdbx_strand_id
1 'polypeptide(L)'
;MGDGNGKTVGGFAVSGRTTTKEVEDILHITPENTQIYVGEGNGKTVGGFAVSGRTTTKEVEDILQITPENTQIYVGEGNGKTVGGFAVSGRTTTKGVEDILQITPDNTRIYVSESDGKTVGGFAVSGRTTTKEEGFYDVLKVVPERTDVFIKPPDNKLFPDGFSVSVYDEQLIPTELFNVSEEGIFMNNEVVIVPNVVTGDATELAQTSVSLEGTVLPYNGPPISHRGITYSISPNPIADIHSSPSGEMGTIIDYFPGDGFGEFDIYLYGLNPGTLYYYRAFAINQDGLTGYGAQKTFTTLDPYTVTFIVLEDGTDVPINNATITFNGTTNPPGDYEFFAAEGYSFYTIIAEGYLTTNGELYITSDMTLPVHLIPADYSVVFTVTNQHGNPVSNVEITMSSDGAFCSGTTNAYGIAICNPPEEGEYDYHVYIYTPGYEEHPGGTITISDPGIIYESITLNKLPVFTVTFHVLTPQGDPCVNAEITLMEGVKGNGEKWYYQTFYTDASGYATFEEVYQSAEYSYSVYHPNYEFYSGTLDVNEDMLVEVQLEIVTP
;
A
#
# COMPACT_ATOMS: atom_id res chain seq x y z
N MET A 1 18.88 7.26 33.09
CA MET A 1 19.89 7.09 34.16
C MET A 1 19.30 7.49 35.51
N GLY A 2 19.65 6.79 36.60
CA GLY A 2 18.92 6.86 37.89
C GLY A 2 19.36 7.93 38.88
N ASP A 3 18.45 8.20 39.83
CA ASP A 3 18.49 9.27 40.84
C ASP A 3 19.74 9.24 41.73
N GLY A 4 20.66 10.16 41.45
CA GLY A 4 21.83 10.39 42.31
C GLY A 4 21.43 11.15 43.57
N ASN A 5 21.60 10.54 44.74
CA ASN A 5 21.43 11.19 46.04
C ASN A 5 22.47 12.31 46.26
N GLY A 6 22.18 13.48 45.69
CA GLY A 6 22.54 14.80 46.20
C GLY A 6 24.00 15.26 46.13
N LYS A 7 25.00 14.44 45.77
CA LYS A 7 26.42 14.90 45.69
C LYS A 7 27.32 14.30 44.61
N THR A 8 26.81 13.51 43.67
CA THR A 8 27.63 12.96 42.57
C THR A 8 27.04 13.32 41.22
N VAL A 9 27.90 13.81 40.32
CA VAL A 9 27.63 14.07 38.90
C VAL A 9 27.22 12.74 38.26
N GLY A 10 26.01 12.66 37.69
CA GLY A 10 25.51 11.44 37.04
C GLY A 10 25.10 11.76 35.62
N GLY A 11 25.85 11.29 34.62
CA GLY A 11 25.63 11.55 33.20
C GLY A 11 26.43 10.59 32.31
N PHE A 12 26.08 10.49 31.03
CA PHE A 12 26.75 9.61 30.05
C PHE A 12 27.65 10.49 29.21
N ALA A 13 28.95 10.25 29.25
CA ALA A 13 29.90 11.06 28.49
C ALA A 13 30.94 10.17 27.81
N VAL A 14 31.10 10.34 26.50
CA VAL A 14 32.16 9.70 25.72
C VAL A 14 32.93 10.81 24.99
N SER A 15 34.26 10.77 25.05
CA SER A 15 35.08 11.84 24.45
C SER A 15 36.40 11.35 23.87
N GLY A 16 36.77 11.89 22.71
CA GLY A 16 38.06 11.67 22.04
C GLY A 16 38.83 12.98 21.91
N ARG A 17 40.10 13.00 22.34
CA ARG A 17 40.95 14.22 22.25
C ARG A 17 42.35 13.91 21.77
N THR A 18 42.78 14.57 20.71
CA THR A 18 44.16 14.49 20.21
C THR A 18 44.67 15.87 19.78
N THR A 19 45.97 16.01 19.49
CA THR A 19 46.55 17.25 18.92
C THR A 19 46.95 17.09 17.45
N THR A 20 47.17 15.85 17.00
CA THR A 20 47.85 15.53 15.74
C THR A 20 47.13 14.50 14.88
N LYS A 21 46.04 13.89 15.39
CA LYS A 21 45.29 12.84 14.69
C LYS A 21 43.84 13.29 14.44
N GLU A 22 43.22 12.67 13.45
CA GLU A 22 41.76 12.73 13.26
C GLU A 22 41.04 12.13 14.47
N VAL A 23 39.77 12.53 14.64
CA VAL A 23 38.88 12.07 15.71
C VAL A 23 37.53 11.73 15.08
N GLU A 24 37.23 10.43 15.02
CA GLU A 24 36.09 9.82 14.32
C GLU A 24 35.47 8.71 15.18
N ASP A 25 34.22 8.33 14.90
CA ASP A 25 33.49 7.17 15.43
C ASP A 25 33.54 7.03 16.96
N ILE A 26 33.20 8.11 17.68
CA ILE A 26 33.36 8.12 19.14
C ILE A 26 32.32 7.23 19.84
N LEU A 27 31.09 7.20 19.32
CA LEU A 27 30.05 6.31 19.81
C LEU A 27 29.16 5.84 18.66
N HIS A 28 29.08 4.53 18.48
CA HIS A 28 28.18 3.88 17.53
C HIS A 28 27.13 3.06 18.28
N ILE A 29 25.86 3.30 17.97
CA ILE A 29 24.70 2.59 18.52
C ILE A 29 24.04 1.83 17.36
N THR A 30 23.90 0.51 17.49
CA THR A 30 23.40 -0.42 16.46
C THR A 30 22.20 -1.34 16.83
N PRO A 31 21.62 -1.38 18.06
CA PRO A 31 20.44 -2.22 18.34
C PRO A 31 19.21 -1.80 17.53
N GLU A 32 18.28 -2.72 17.23
CA GLU A 32 17.08 -2.49 16.41
C GLU A 32 16.15 -1.36 16.93
N ASN A 33 16.08 -1.16 18.25
CA ASN A 33 15.35 -0.06 18.89
C ASN A 33 16.26 0.63 19.92
N THR A 34 16.38 1.95 19.84
CA THR A 34 17.18 2.75 20.77
C THR A 34 16.35 3.83 21.44
N GLN A 35 16.32 3.81 22.77
CA GLN A 35 15.71 4.85 23.59
C GLN A 35 16.75 5.49 24.50
N ILE A 36 16.93 6.81 24.39
CA ILE A 36 17.84 7.59 25.23
C ILE A 36 17.00 8.45 26.17
N TYR A 37 16.99 8.08 27.46
CA TYR A 37 16.34 8.85 28.52
C TYR A 37 17.35 9.66 29.33
N VAL A 38 17.31 10.98 29.15
CA VAL A 38 18.06 11.95 29.96
C VAL A 38 17.13 12.48 31.05
N GLY A 39 17.26 11.91 32.26
CA GLY A 39 16.37 12.14 33.41
C GLY A 39 16.78 13.30 34.34
N GLU A 40 15.87 13.61 35.28
CA GLU A 40 15.94 14.73 36.22
C GLU A 40 16.95 14.50 37.37
N GLY A 41 17.72 15.54 37.70
CA GLY A 41 18.56 15.55 38.90
C GLY A 41 17.88 16.29 40.05
N ASN A 42 17.61 15.62 41.18
CA ASN A 42 17.15 16.31 42.39
C ASN A 42 18.31 17.05 43.08
N GLY A 43 18.54 18.32 42.71
CA GLY A 43 19.53 19.21 43.34
C GLY A 43 20.63 19.70 42.39
N LYS A 44 21.78 20.15 42.92
CA LYS A 44 22.91 20.73 42.12
C LYS A 44 23.63 19.72 41.19
N THR A 45 23.02 18.60 40.88
CA THR A 45 23.62 17.51 40.10
C THR A 45 23.38 17.74 38.60
N VAL A 46 24.46 17.72 37.83
CA VAL A 46 24.47 17.78 36.36
C VAL A 46 24.21 16.37 35.83
N GLY A 47 23.16 16.19 35.03
CA GLY A 47 22.93 14.94 34.32
C GLY A 47 22.58 15.16 32.86
N GLY A 48 23.36 14.59 31.96
CA GLY A 48 23.26 14.80 30.52
C GLY A 48 23.84 13.63 29.73
N PHE A 49 23.53 13.59 28.45
CA PHE A 49 24.12 12.68 27.47
C PHE A 49 25.03 13.50 26.57
N ALA A 50 26.33 13.21 26.58
CA ALA A 50 27.33 13.99 25.86
C ALA A 50 28.29 13.11 25.06
N VAL A 51 28.47 13.42 23.78
CA VAL A 51 29.51 12.80 22.94
C VAL A 51 30.34 13.91 22.30
N SER A 52 31.68 13.84 22.39
CA SER A 52 32.52 14.94 21.90
C SER A 52 33.86 14.53 21.30
N GLY A 53 34.21 15.15 20.18
CA GLY A 53 35.52 15.00 19.52
C GLY A 53 36.31 16.30 19.46
N ARG A 54 37.61 16.25 19.76
CA ARG A 54 38.49 17.42 19.67
C ARG A 54 39.87 17.12 19.12
N THR A 55 40.28 17.87 18.11
CA THR A 55 41.66 17.91 17.62
C THR A 55 42.13 19.35 17.39
N THR A 56 43.41 19.55 17.07
CA THR A 56 43.97 20.88 16.72
C THR A 56 44.38 20.97 15.26
N THR A 57 44.92 19.90 14.68
CA THR A 57 45.57 19.96 13.36
C THR A 57 44.85 19.18 12.25
N LYS A 58 43.71 18.54 12.59
CA LYS A 58 43.08 17.45 11.83
C LYS A 58 41.55 17.56 11.83
N GLU A 59 40.86 16.71 11.09
CA GLU A 59 39.39 16.71 10.95
C GLU A 59 38.72 16.03 12.16
N VAL A 60 37.43 16.32 12.33
CA VAL A 60 36.57 15.77 13.38
C VAL A 60 35.25 15.39 12.72
N GLU A 61 34.96 14.11 12.64
CA GLU A 61 33.82 13.57 11.90
C GLU A 61 33.13 12.46 12.70
N ASP A 62 31.89 12.08 12.34
CA ASP A 62 31.22 10.86 12.82
C ASP A 62 31.22 10.65 14.35
N ILE A 63 30.88 11.70 15.10
CA ILE A 63 31.05 11.69 16.56
C ILE A 63 30.00 10.83 17.26
N LEU A 64 28.76 10.85 16.80
CA LEU A 64 27.72 9.94 17.24
C LEU A 64 26.97 9.40 16.02
N GLN A 65 27.06 8.08 15.82
CA GLN A 65 26.27 7.37 14.81
C GLN A 65 25.21 6.51 15.49
N ILE A 66 23.96 6.68 15.06
CA ILE A 66 22.80 5.93 15.52
C ILE A 66 22.16 5.30 14.28
N THR A 67 22.36 3.98 14.10
CA THR A 67 21.81 3.18 12.99
C THR A 67 20.68 2.16 13.32
N PRO A 68 20.03 2.11 14.51
CA PRO A 68 18.77 1.39 14.77
C PRO A 68 17.67 1.67 13.75
N GLU A 69 16.61 0.86 13.70
CA GLU A 69 15.43 1.11 12.85
C GLU A 69 14.44 2.11 13.49
N ASN A 70 14.42 2.20 14.83
CA ASN A 70 13.63 3.17 15.59
C ASN A 70 14.49 3.85 16.68
N THR A 71 14.51 5.18 16.69
CA THR A 71 15.26 5.97 17.69
C THR A 71 14.36 7.00 18.37
N GLN A 72 14.32 6.96 19.71
CA GLN A 72 13.62 7.95 20.53
C GLN A 72 14.56 8.58 21.57
N ILE A 73 14.66 9.90 21.57
CA ILE A 73 15.49 10.66 22.52
C ILE A 73 14.57 11.52 23.39
N TYR A 74 14.61 11.32 24.70
CA TYR A 74 13.84 12.06 25.69
C TYR A 74 14.76 12.90 26.58
N VAL A 75 14.52 14.21 26.62
CA VAL A 75 15.24 15.18 27.46
C VAL A 75 14.23 15.86 28.40
N GLY A 76 14.26 15.50 29.69
CA GLY A 76 13.24 15.85 30.71
C GLY A 76 13.32 17.25 31.36
N GLU A 77 12.29 17.61 32.15
CA GLU A 77 12.07 18.92 32.81
C GLU A 77 12.91 19.05 34.12
N GLY A 78 13.79 20.04 34.22
CA GLY A 78 14.64 20.22 35.41
C GLY A 78 13.99 21.02 36.55
N ASN A 79 13.63 20.42 37.68
CA ASN A 79 13.20 21.19 38.85
C ASN A 79 14.39 21.84 39.60
N GLY A 80 14.66 23.13 39.34
CA GLY A 80 15.65 23.93 40.08
C GLY A 80 16.94 24.21 39.29
N LYS A 81 18.07 24.53 39.96
CA LYS A 81 19.36 24.95 39.35
C LYS A 81 20.18 23.83 38.64
N THR A 82 19.52 22.81 38.11
CA THR A 82 20.13 21.73 37.34
C THR A 82 20.55 22.16 35.93
N VAL A 83 21.71 21.71 35.46
CA VAL A 83 22.15 21.85 34.05
C VAL A 83 22.26 20.44 33.49
N GLY A 84 21.58 20.13 32.38
CA GLY A 84 21.53 18.77 31.85
C GLY A 84 20.76 18.67 30.53
N GLY A 85 21.30 18.00 29.52
CA GLY A 85 20.73 17.92 28.17
C GLY A 85 21.38 16.85 27.30
N PHE A 86 20.98 16.78 26.02
CA PHE A 86 21.60 15.93 25.00
C PHE A 86 22.55 16.78 24.15
N ALA A 87 23.83 16.42 24.11
CA ALA A 87 24.85 17.21 23.42
C ALA A 87 25.80 16.34 22.59
N VAL A 88 25.99 16.72 21.32
CA VAL A 88 27.03 16.13 20.46
C VAL A 88 27.88 17.26 19.89
N SER A 89 29.21 17.15 19.95
CA SER A 89 30.08 18.25 19.50
C SER A 89 31.39 17.83 18.87
N GLY A 90 31.81 18.56 17.83
CA GLY A 90 33.11 18.44 17.19
C GLY A 90 33.90 19.76 17.22
N ARG A 91 35.20 19.71 17.53
CA ARG A 91 36.06 20.90 17.52
C ARG A 91 37.43 20.65 16.92
N THR A 92 37.79 21.46 15.93
CA THR A 92 39.16 21.57 15.41
C THR A 92 39.65 23.03 15.38
N THR A 93 40.95 23.24 15.18
CA THR A 93 41.50 24.60 15.04
C THR A 93 41.97 24.93 13.62
N THR A 94 42.18 23.94 12.74
CA THR A 94 42.81 24.20 11.43
C THR A 94 42.18 23.44 10.25
N LYS A 95 41.09 22.68 10.46
CA LYS A 95 40.46 21.79 9.47
C LYS A 95 38.92 21.83 9.56
N GLY A 96 38.23 20.95 8.80
CA GLY A 96 36.76 20.83 8.78
C GLY A 96 36.18 20.06 9.97
N VAL A 97 34.87 20.17 10.14
CA VAL A 97 34.06 19.46 11.14
C VAL A 97 32.78 18.99 10.45
N GLU A 98 32.63 17.70 10.20
CA GLU A 98 31.53 17.16 9.37
C GLU A 98 30.80 16.03 10.13
N ASP A 99 29.54 15.75 9.77
CA ASP A 99 28.77 14.57 10.20
C ASP A 99 28.83 14.27 11.72
N ILE A 100 28.61 15.29 12.55
CA ILE A 100 28.82 15.20 14.01
C ILE A 100 27.76 14.34 14.71
N LEU A 101 26.51 14.44 14.30
CA LEU A 101 25.46 13.50 14.68
C LEU A 101 24.83 12.94 13.41
N GLN A 102 25.03 11.64 13.19
CA GLN A 102 24.36 10.89 12.14
C GLN A 102 23.30 9.97 12.74
N ILE A 103 22.07 10.09 12.23
CA ILE A 103 20.95 9.23 12.62
C ILE A 103 20.31 8.71 11.32
N THR A 104 20.49 7.41 11.04
CA THR A 104 19.97 6.70 9.85
C THR A 104 18.74 5.75 10.02
N PRO A 105 17.99 5.70 11.14
CA PRO A 105 16.75 4.92 11.27
C PRO A 105 15.64 5.31 10.30
N ASP A 106 14.70 4.39 10.05
CA ASP A 106 13.44 4.66 9.35
C ASP A 106 12.56 5.69 10.12
N ASN A 107 12.61 5.66 11.46
CA ASN A 107 11.83 6.55 12.35
C ASN A 107 12.69 7.14 13.48
N THR A 108 12.79 8.48 13.53
CA THR A 108 13.52 9.21 14.57
C THR A 108 12.64 10.26 15.24
N ARG A 109 12.55 10.21 16.58
CA ARG A 109 11.83 11.19 17.39
C ARG A 109 12.68 11.77 18.52
N ILE A 110 12.62 13.09 18.66
CA ILE A 110 13.35 13.82 19.72
C ILE A 110 12.35 14.66 20.52
N TYR A 111 12.32 14.44 21.83
CA TYR A 111 11.46 15.13 22.78
C TYR A 111 12.31 16.00 23.72
N VAL A 112 12.04 17.29 23.74
CA VAL A 112 12.73 18.26 24.61
C VAL A 112 11.71 19.04 25.43
N SER A 113 11.83 18.99 26.76
CA SER A 113 10.96 19.72 27.69
C SER A 113 11.75 20.78 28.49
N GLU A 114 11.17 21.96 28.74
CA GLU A 114 11.79 23.04 29.54
C GLU A 114 11.31 23.07 31.01
N SER A 115 12.16 23.65 31.87
CA SER A 115 11.91 23.89 33.30
C SER A 115 11.49 25.31 33.63
N ASP A 116 10.63 25.48 34.65
CA ASP A 116 10.14 26.75 35.19
C ASP A 116 11.21 27.66 35.87
N GLY A 117 12.50 27.28 35.79
CA GLY A 117 13.64 27.91 36.47
C GLY A 117 14.68 28.52 35.52
N LYS A 118 15.69 29.22 36.08
CA LYS A 118 16.84 29.81 35.34
C LYS A 118 17.81 28.76 34.76
N THR A 119 17.30 27.65 34.27
CA THR A 119 18.06 26.47 33.91
C THR A 119 17.86 26.10 32.47
N VAL A 120 18.98 25.73 31.83
CA VAL A 120 19.07 25.42 30.41
C VAL A 120 19.25 23.92 30.30
N GLY A 121 18.16 23.20 30.08
CA GLY A 121 18.19 21.82 29.58
C GLY A 121 17.71 21.84 28.13
N GLY A 122 18.44 21.18 27.23
CA GLY A 122 18.18 21.28 25.78
C GLY A 122 18.86 20.20 24.95
N PHE A 123 18.56 20.20 23.66
CA PHE A 123 19.19 19.35 22.64
C PHE A 123 20.13 20.21 21.79
N ALA A 124 21.41 19.85 21.73
CA ALA A 124 22.42 20.64 21.03
C ALA A 124 23.36 19.75 20.20
N VAL A 125 23.54 20.13 18.93
CA VAL A 125 24.57 19.56 18.05
C VAL A 125 25.39 20.70 17.49
N SER A 126 26.72 20.64 17.59
CA SER A 126 27.58 21.78 17.21
C SER A 126 28.93 21.37 16.63
N GLY A 127 29.38 22.13 15.64
CA GLY A 127 30.72 22.04 15.07
C GLY A 127 31.46 23.38 15.18
N ARG A 128 32.77 23.36 15.52
CA ARG A 128 33.58 24.59 15.61
C ARG A 128 34.96 24.45 14.97
N THR A 129 35.27 25.38 14.06
CA THR A 129 36.62 25.63 13.49
C THR A 129 37.07 27.07 13.79
N THR A 130 38.36 27.39 13.59
CA THR A 130 38.92 28.72 13.93
C THR A 130 39.69 29.41 12.80
N THR A 131 39.78 28.82 11.59
CA THR A 131 40.67 29.36 10.53
C THR A 131 40.26 29.09 9.05
N LYS A 132 39.00 28.73 8.71
CA LYS A 132 38.59 28.49 7.31
C LYS A 132 37.13 28.84 7.01
N GLU A 133 36.92 29.49 5.85
CA GLU A 133 35.66 30.07 5.35
C GLU A 133 34.80 29.14 4.47
N GLU A 134 35.32 28.01 3.98
CA GLU A 134 34.56 27.16 3.04
C GLU A 134 34.67 25.67 3.38
N GLY A 135 33.56 25.13 3.86
CA GLY A 135 33.20 23.72 3.94
C GLY A 135 31.71 23.70 4.27
N PHE A 136 30.88 23.16 3.38
CA PHE A 136 29.48 22.89 3.74
C PHE A 136 29.50 21.79 4.79
N TYR A 137 29.01 22.05 6.00
CA TYR A 137 29.08 21.11 7.12
C TYR A 137 27.69 20.56 7.41
N ASP A 138 27.50 19.24 7.23
CA ASP A 138 26.33 18.53 7.76
C ASP A 138 26.56 18.23 9.25
N VAL A 139 26.38 19.23 10.11
CA VAL A 139 26.61 19.08 11.57
C VAL A 139 25.58 18.13 12.21
N LEU A 140 24.38 18.08 11.64
CA LEU A 140 23.32 17.12 11.96
C LEU A 140 22.81 16.53 10.66
N LYS A 141 23.03 15.23 10.48
CA LYS A 141 22.54 14.49 9.32
C LYS A 141 21.55 13.46 9.81
N VAL A 142 20.27 13.74 9.61
CA VAL A 142 19.18 12.79 9.85
C VAL A 142 18.72 12.34 8.47
N VAL A 143 18.81 11.04 8.19
CA VAL A 143 18.36 10.46 6.91
C VAL A 143 17.22 9.45 7.12
N PRO A 144 16.07 9.83 7.73
CA PRO A 144 14.94 8.94 7.86
C PRO A 144 13.89 9.21 6.78
N GLU A 145 12.93 8.30 6.67
CA GLU A 145 11.70 8.56 5.91
C GLU A 145 10.82 9.62 6.62
N ARG A 146 10.97 9.79 7.95
CA ARG A 146 10.32 10.83 8.76
C ARG A 146 11.14 11.19 10.01
N THR A 147 11.45 12.48 10.20
CA THR A 147 11.99 13.04 11.46
C THR A 147 10.94 13.91 12.12
N ASP A 148 10.58 13.62 13.38
CA ASP A 148 9.74 14.52 14.17
C ASP A 148 10.53 15.07 15.37
N VAL A 149 10.57 16.41 15.54
CA VAL A 149 11.17 17.09 16.70
C VAL A 149 10.07 17.81 17.47
N PHE A 150 9.85 17.42 18.72
CA PHE A 150 8.79 17.97 19.57
C PHE A 150 9.39 18.85 20.68
N ILE A 151 8.91 20.09 20.74
CA ILE A 151 9.43 21.14 21.62
C ILE A 151 8.27 21.80 22.37
N LYS A 152 8.35 21.91 23.71
CA LYS A 152 7.36 22.61 24.54
C LYS A 152 7.92 23.97 25.02
N PRO A 153 7.45 25.12 24.49
CA PRO A 153 7.93 26.44 24.91
C PRO A 153 7.26 26.93 26.22
N PRO A 154 7.85 27.90 26.95
CA PRO A 154 7.24 28.57 28.10
C PRO A 154 5.95 29.33 27.73
N ASP A 155 5.05 29.51 28.70
CA ASP A 155 3.73 30.18 28.56
C ASP A 155 3.75 31.58 27.89
N ASN A 156 4.93 32.21 27.77
CA ASN A 156 5.11 33.56 27.22
C ASN A 156 6.10 33.62 26.04
N LYS A 157 6.48 32.50 25.44
CA LYS A 157 7.37 32.48 24.26
C LYS A 157 6.85 31.54 23.19
N LEU A 158 7.04 31.94 21.93
CA LEU A 158 6.76 31.10 20.76
C LEU A 158 7.83 30.01 20.55
N PHE A 159 9.01 30.15 21.18
CA PHE A 159 10.15 29.20 21.14
C PHE A 159 10.88 29.14 22.51
N PRO A 160 11.46 27.99 22.91
CA PRO A 160 12.31 27.90 24.10
C PRO A 160 13.67 28.58 23.91
N ASP A 161 14.34 28.91 25.02
CA ASP A 161 15.71 29.42 24.97
C ASP A 161 16.69 28.22 24.87
N GLY A 162 17.27 27.98 23.69
CA GLY A 162 18.40 27.04 23.55
C GLY A 162 18.18 25.82 22.65
N PHE A 163 17.18 25.83 21.76
CA PHE A 163 17.17 24.95 20.60
C PHE A 163 17.87 25.66 19.42
N SER A 164 19.04 25.18 19.02
CA SER A 164 19.81 25.77 17.92
C SER A 164 20.64 24.72 17.20
N VAL A 165 20.52 24.65 15.86
CA VAL A 165 21.53 24.05 14.99
C VAL A 165 22.34 25.21 14.43
N SER A 166 23.58 25.40 14.91
CA SER A 166 24.39 26.57 14.55
C SER A 166 25.83 26.19 14.22
N VAL A 167 26.35 26.78 13.15
CA VAL A 167 27.79 26.89 12.88
C VAL A 167 28.19 28.31 13.27
N TYR A 168 29.33 28.49 13.93
CA TYR A 168 29.84 29.82 14.28
C TYR A 168 31.02 30.17 13.40
N ASP A 169 31.00 31.39 12.84
CA ASP A 169 32.11 31.93 12.08
C ASP A 169 33.31 32.35 12.96
N GLU A 170 34.36 32.87 12.32
CA GLU A 170 35.60 33.28 13.00
C GLU A 170 35.41 34.42 14.02
N GLN A 171 34.28 35.11 13.99
CA GLN A 171 33.92 36.23 14.85
C GLN A 171 32.95 35.82 15.98
N LEU A 172 32.67 34.52 16.11
CA LEU A 172 31.66 33.95 17.02
C LEU A 172 30.23 34.40 16.68
N ILE A 173 30.00 34.78 15.42
CA ILE A 173 28.68 35.10 14.92
C ILE A 173 28.09 33.80 14.38
N PRO A 174 26.90 33.37 14.85
CA PRO A 174 26.26 32.18 14.31
C PRO A 174 25.85 32.41 12.86
N THR A 175 26.30 31.54 11.95
CA THR A 175 25.74 31.38 10.61
C THR A 175 24.60 30.37 10.69
N GLU A 176 23.38 30.84 10.47
CA GLU A 176 22.16 30.03 10.54
C GLU A 176 22.05 29.10 9.32
N LEU A 177 21.97 27.79 9.56
CA LEU A 177 21.63 26.78 8.54
C LEU A 177 20.15 26.34 8.62
N PHE A 178 19.43 26.76 9.66
CA PHE A 178 17.99 26.56 9.82
C PHE A 178 17.40 27.77 10.57
N ASN A 179 16.62 28.61 9.88
CA ASN A 179 15.86 29.71 10.46
C ASN A 179 14.37 29.43 10.25
N VAL A 180 13.62 29.38 11.35
CA VAL A 180 12.15 29.34 11.31
C VAL A 180 11.66 30.79 11.38
N SER A 181 11.45 31.41 10.21
CA SER A 181 10.91 32.77 10.12
C SER A 181 9.40 32.79 10.37
N GLU A 182 8.91 33.85 11.04
CA GLU A 182 7.55 34.05 11.58
C GLU A 182 6.36 33.93 10.59
N GLU A 183 6.58 33.70 9.30
CA GLU A 183 5.50 33.49 8.33
C GLU A 183 5.54 32.06 7.78
N GLY A 184 4.73 31.18 8.37
CA GLY A 184 4.34 29.93 7.70
C GLY A 184 4.41 28.63 8.49
N ILE A 185 4.28 28.61 9.83
CA ILE A 185 4.24 27.34 10.58
C ILE A 185 3.04 27.22 11.52
N PHE A 186 2.33 26.10 11.37
CA PHE A 186 1.37 25.56 12.32
C PHE A 186 2.14 24.79 13.41
N MET A 187 2.13 25.30 14.64
CA MET A 187 2.68 24.61 15.82
C MET A 187 1.52 24.01 16.61
N ASN A 188 1.47 22.69 16.71
CA ASN A 188 0.50 22.01 17.58
C ASN A 188 1.06 21.99 19.01
N ASN A 189 0.34 22.59 19.96
CA ASN A 189 0.80 22.85 21.34
C ASN A 189 0.71 21.61 22.26
N GLU A 190 0.59 20.42 21.69
CA GLU A 190 0.32 19.17 22.38
C GLU A 190 1.56 18.26 22.27
N VAL A 191 2.02 17.69 23.39
CA VAL A 191 3.10 16.69 23.36
C VAL A 191 2.57 15.47 22.60
N VAL A 192 2.98 15.34 21.35
CA VAL A 192 2.57 14.25 20.45
C VAL A 192 3.26 12.96 20.88
N ILE A 193 2.57 12.17 21.71
CA ILE A 193 2.99 10.84 22.11
C ILE A 193 2.29 9.84 21.21
N VAL A 194 3.01 9.21 20.27
CA VAL A 194 2.43 8.15 19.45
C VAL A 194 2.65 6.77 20.10
N PRO A 195 1.87 5.75 19.69
CA PRO A 195 2.06 4.38 20.16
C PRO A 195 3.46 3.80 19.90
N ASN A 196 3.95 2.98 20.83
CA ASN A 196 5.19 2.22 20.67
C ASN A 196 4.85 0.80 20.19
N VAL A 197 5.34 0.39 19.02
CA VAL A 197 4.90 -0.85 18.35
C VAL A 197 6.11 -1.66 17.93
N VAL A 198 6.01 -2.98 18.02
CA VAL A 198 7.00 -3.96 17.55
C VAL A 198 6.35 -4.83 16.49
N THR A 199 7.05 -5.01 15.36
CA THR A 199 6.65 -5.93 14.29
C THR A 199 7.22 -7.32 14.58
N GLY A 200 6.36 -8.29 14.80
CA GLY A 200 6.72 -9.69 15.05
C GLY A 200 7.07 -10.45 13.78
N ASP A 201 7.32 -11.74 13.91
CA ASP A 201 7.75 -12.58 12.79
C ASP A 201 6.57 -13.03 11.92
N ALA A 202 6.89 -13.45 10.69
CA ALA A 202 5.95 -14.10 9.80
C ALA A 202 6.00 -15.62 10.03
N THR A 203 4.84 -16.24 10.26
CA THR A 203 4.68 -17.68 10.50
C THR A 203 3.59 -18.26 9.59
N GLU A 204 3.44 -19.59 9.57
CA GLU A 204 2.42 -20.29 8.75
C GLU A 204 2.40 -19.88 7.26
N LEU A 205 3.58 -19.67 6.69
CA LEU A 205 3.75 -19.22 5.31
C LEU A 205 3.17 -20.23 4.30
N ALA A 206 2.25 -19.76 3.47
CA ALA A 206 1.64 -20.51 2.37
C ALA A 206 1.80 -19.76 1.03
N GLN A 207 1.19 -20.29 -0.04
CA GLN A 207 1.18 -19.63 -1.35
C GLN A 207 0.32 -18.36 -1.36
N THR A 208 -0.75 -18.31 -0.57
CA THR A 208 -1.73 -17.21 -0.59
C THR A 208 -2.07 -16.66 0.78
N SER A 209 -1.37 -17.10 1.84
CA SER A 209 -1.60 -16.67 3.21
C SER A 209 -0.34 -16.72 4.07
N VAL A 210 -0.38 -16.00 5.19
CA VAL A 210 0.66 -15.95 6.22
C VAL A 210 0.05 -15.45 7.55
N SER A 211 0.61 -15.84 8.69
CA SER A 211 0.31 -15.24 9.98
C SER A 211 1.39 -14.24 10.38
N LEU A 212 1.00 -13.03 10.79
CA LEU A 212 1.91 -11.95 11.13
C LEU A 212 1.67 -11.47 12.56
N GLU A 213 2.74 -11.49 13.35
CA GLU A 213 2.68 -11.08 14.75
C GLU A 213 2.97 -9.58 14.91
N GLY A 214 2.42 -8.97 15.95
CA GLY A 214 2.69 -7.60 16.35
C GLY A 214 2.51 -7.38 17.85
N THR A 215 3.10 -6.32 18.39
CA THR A 215 2.95 -5.98 19.82
C THR A 215 2.87 -4.47 20.01
N VAL A 216 1.83 -4.00 20.71
CA VAL A 216 1.78 -2.61 21.18
C VAL A 216 2.31 -2.56 22.61
N LEU A 217 3.42 -1.85 22.81
CA LEU A 217 4.05 -1.70 24.11
C LEU A 217 3.35 -0.62 24.96
N PRO A 218 3.25 -0.81 26.29
CA PRO A 218 2.73 0.23 27.17
C PRO A 218 3.48 1.55 27.02
N TYR A 219 2.73 2.64 26.97
CA TYR A 219 3.27 3.99 26.84
C TYR A 219 2.38 5.01 27.57
N ASN A 220 2.89 6.23 27.77
CA ASN A 220 2.21 7.27 28.56
C ASN A 220 1.36 8.24 27.70
N GLY A 221 0.90 7.82 26.53
CA GLY A 221 0.06 8.63 25.65
C GLY A 221 -1.43 8.30 25.72
N PRO A 222 -2.26 8.88 24.84
CA PRO A 222 -3.68 8.59 24.75
C PRO A 222 -3.97 7.09 24.53
N PRO A 223 -5.17 6.60 24.88
CA PRO A 223 -5.56 5.22 24.59
C PRO A 223 -5.44 4.87 23.10
N ILE A 224 -5.21 3.58 22.80
CA ILE A 224 -5.17 3.10 21.41
C ILE A 224 -6.60 3.09 20.84
N SER A 225 -6.75 3.63 19.63
CA SER A 225 -7.99 3.58 18.83
C SER A 225 -7.97 2.42 17.84
N HIS A 226 -6.83 2.15 17.19
CA HIS A 226 -6.66 1.06 16.23
C HIS A 226 -5.27 0.43 16.38
N ARG A 227 -5.13 -0.84 16.02
CA ARG A 227 -3.83 -1.51 15.84
C ARG A 227 -3.95 -2.58 14.76
N GLY A 228 -2.83 -3.01 14.21
CA GLY A 228 -2.82 -4.11 13.26
C GLY A 228 -1.55 -4.19 12.42
N ILE A 229 -1.69 -4.70 11.21
CA ILE A 229 -0.60 -4.88 10.23
C ILE A 229 -0.95 -4.13 8.95
N THR A 230 0.02 -3.42 8.39
CA THR A 230 -0.02 -2.92 7.01
C THR A 230 1.02 -3.65 6.17
N TYR A 231 0.68 -3.98 4.93
CA TYR A 231 1.55 -4.72 4.00
C TYR A 231 1.49 -4.16 2.58
N SER A 232 2.54 -4.39 1.81
CA SER A 232 2.64 -4.02 0.40
C SER A 232 3.72 -4.82 -0.32
N ILE A 233 3.61 -4.98 -1.64
CA ILE A 233 4.71 -5.42 -2.51
C ILE A 233 5.77 -4.31 -2.74
N SER A 234 5.48 -3.08 -2.31
CA SER A 234 6.44 -1.98 -2.27
C SER A 234 6.98 -1.78 -0.85
N PRO A 235 8.25 -1.38 -0.69
CA PRO A 235 8.81 -1.03 0.61
C PRO A 235 8.03 0.08 1.31
N ASN A 236 8.11 0.07 2.64
CA ASN A 236 7.65 1.07 3.58
C ASN A 236 6.12 1.28 3.55
N PRO A 237 5.33 0.21 3.78
CA PRO A 237 3.88 0.31 3.78
C PRO A 237 3.40 1.26 4.88
N ILE A 238 2.38 2.06 4.54
CA ILE A 238 1.74 3.04 5.41
C ILE A 238 0.32 2.52 5.70
N ALA A 239 -0.05 2.49 6.97
CA ALA A 239 -1.38 2.08 7.38
C ALA A 239 -2.43 3.09 6.92
N ASP A 240 -3.46 2.57 6.27
CA ASP A 240 -4.68 3.27 5.89
C ASP A 240 -5.87 2.43 6.33
N ILE A 241 -6.52 2.86 7.41
CA ILE A 241 -7.66 2.17 8.02
C ILE A 241 -8.93 2.20 7.15
N HIS A 242 -8.93 2.95 6.06
CA HIS A 242 -10.03 3.02 5.09
C HIS A 242 -9.72 2.27 3.79
N SER A 243 -8.49 1.78 3.62
CA SER A 243 -8.11 1.01 2.43
C SER A 243 -8.86 -0.33 2.38
N SER A 244 -9.27 -0.72 1.18
CA SER A 244 -9.74 -2.09 0.91
C SER A 244 -8.52 -2.96 0.60
N PRO A 245 -8.18 -3.96 1.44
CA PRO A 245 -7.03 -4.82 1.19
C PRO A 245 -7.15 -5.55 -0.14
N SER A 246 -6.03 -5.68 -0.84
CA SER A 246 -5.89 -6.41 -2.10
C SER A 246 -4.80 -7.48 -1.99
N GLY A 247 -4.63 -8.26 -3.05
CA GLY A 247 -3.51 -9.21 -3.14
C GLY A 247 -2.13 -8.54 -3.14
N GLU A 248 -2.03 -7.21 -3.30
CA GLU A 248 -0.74 -6.51 -3.40
C GLU A 248 -0.43 -5.60 -2.22
N MET A 249 -1.46 -5.05 -1.56
CA MET A 249 -1.29 -4.16 -0.40
C MET A 249 -2.55 -4.11 0.45
N GLY A 250 -2.43 -3.69 1.70
CA GLY A 250 -3.58 -3.48 2.56
C GLY A 250 -3.23 -3.16 4.00
N THR A 251 -4.25 -2.80 4.76
CA THR A 251 -4.18 -2.60 6.22
C THR A 251 -5.23 -3.48 6.88
N ILE A 252 -4.80 -4.42 7.72
CA ILE A 252 -5.69 -5.29 8.48
C ILE A 252 -5.67 -4.84 9.94
N ILE A 253 -6.86 -4.61 10.49
CA ILE A 253 -7.05 -4.10 11.85
C ILE A 253 -7.34 -5.28 12.78
N ASP A 254 -6.60 -5.36 13.88
CA ASP A 254 -6.90 -6.28 14.99
C ASP A 254 -7.99 -5.69 15.89
N TYR A 255 -8.92 -6.54 16.34
CA TYR A 255 -9.97 -6.16 17.26
C TYR A 255 -9.58 -6.51 18.70
N PHE A 256 -9.44 -5.50 19.55
CA PHE A 256 -8.97 -5.67 20.93
C PHE A 256 -9.95 -5.08 21.95
N PRO A 257 -10.11 -5.72 23.13
CA PRO A 257 -10.73 -5.09 24.29
C PRO A 257 -9.67 -4.32 25.11
N GLY A 258 -10.10 -3.27 25.83
CA GLY A 258 -9.26 -2.59 26.82
C GLY A 258 -8.43 -1.43 26.26
N ASP A 259 -7.18 -1.29 26.71
CA ASP A 259 -6.29 -0.17 26.39
C ASP A 259 -5.52 -0.31 25.06
N GLY A 260 -5.58 -1.51 24.44
CA GLY A 260 -4.95 -1.84 23.18
C GLY A 260 -3.48 -2.22 23.26
N PHE A 261 -2.94 -2.43 24.46
CA PHE A 261 -1.59 -2.97 24.65
C PHE A 261 -1.54 -4.49 24.49
N GLY A 262 -0.31 -5.00 24.33
CA GLY A 262 -0.01 -6.42 24.25
C GLY A 262 0.17 -6.95 22.83
N GLU A 263 0.36 -8.26 22.76
CA GLU A 263 0.57 -9.01 21.53
C GLU A 263 -0.75 -9.18 20.75
N PHE A 264 -0.62 -9.27 19.43
CA PHE A 264 -1.67 -9.62 18.51
C PHE A 264 -1.08 -10.40 17.33
N ASP A 265 -1.93 -11.19 16.68
CA ASP A 265 -1.59 -11.97 15.50
C ASP A 265 -2.67 -11.72 14.44
N ILE A 266 -2.24 -11.57 13.19
CA ILE A 266 -3.11 -11.34 12.04
C ILE A 266 -2.84 -12.39 10.99
N TYR A 267 -3.89 -13.14 10.65
CA TYR A 267 -3.90 -14.04 9.50
C TYR A 267 -4.24 -13.26 8.22
N LEU A 268 -3.25 -13.10 7.34
CA LEU A 268 -3.42 -12.54 6.00
C LEU A 268 -3.77 -13.64 5.00
N TYR A 269 -4.72 -13.37 4.11
CA TYR A 269 -5.13 -14.26 3.03
C TYR A 269 -5.36 -13.50 1.73
N GLY A 270 -5.42 -14.21 0.60
CA GLY A 270 -5.61 -13.61 -0.72
C GLY A 270 -4.35 -12.99 -1.31
N LEU A 271 -3.17 -13.38 -0.80
CA LEU A 271 -1.87 -12.95 -1.33
C LEU A 271 -1.54 -13.66 -2.65
N ASN A 272 -0.65 -13.06 -3.43
CA ASN A 272 -0.15 -13.63 -4.67
C ASN A 272 0.95 -14.67 -4.36
N PRO A 273 0.95 -15.86 -4.99
CA PRO A 273 2.04 -16.83 -4.88
C PRO A 273 3.39 -16.30 -5.36
N GLY A 274 4.49 -16.84 -4.82
CA GLY A 274 5.87 -16.50 -5.21
C GLY A 274 6.24 -15.02 -5.08
N THR A 275 5.54 -14.27 -4.23
CA THR A 275 5.60 -12.79 -4.18
C THR A 275 6.25 -12.31 -2.88
N LEU A 276 7.18 -11.36 -3.00
CA LEU A 276 7.82 -10.68 -1.86
C LEU A 276 6.91 -9.56 -1.32
N TYR A 277 6.66 -9.58 -0.02
CA TYR A 277 5.92 -8.55 0.70
C TYR A 277 6.76 -7.88 1.77
N TYR A 278 6.49 -6.61 1.97
CA TYR A 278 6.95 -5.78 3.07
C TYR A 278 5.77 -5.57 4.02
N TYR A 279 6.00 -5.65 5.32
CA TYR A 279 4.95 -5.44 6.32
C TYR A 279 5.47 -4.73 7.57
N ARG A 280 4.56 -4.01 8.24
CA ARG A 280 4.79 -3.30 9.50
C ARG A 280 3.60 -3.48 10.43
N ALA A 281 3.86 -3.72 11.71
CA ALA A 281 2.84 -3.54 12.74
C ALA A 281 2.62 -2.05 13.00
N PHE A 282 1.38 -1.65 13.24
CA PHE A 282 1.02 -0.27 13.54
C PHE A 282 0.02 -0.19 14.69
N ALA A 283 -0.05 1.00 15.30
CA ALA A 283 -1.13 1.39 16.20
C ALA A 283 -1.42 2.89 16.07
N ILE A 284 -2.69 3.26 16.18
CA ILE A 284 -3.21 4.61 16.14
C ILE A 284 -3.82 4.90 17.49
N ASN A 285 -3.54 6.06 18.09
CA ASN A 285 -4.16 6.48 19.33
C ASN A 285 -5.45 7.29 19.09
N GLN A 286 -6.13 7.69 20.16
CA GLN A 286 -7.37 8.49 20.08
C GLN A 286 -7.16 9.90 19.51
N ASP A 287 -5.92 10.39 19.44
CA ASP A 287 -5.58 11.66 18.81
C ASP A 287 -5.29 11.51 17.30
N GLY A 288 -5.43 10.30 16.75
CA GLY A 288 -5.17 10.00 15.33
C GLY A 288 -3.68 9.82 14.99
N LEU A 289 -2.81 9.75 15.98
CA LEU A 289 -1.37 9.62 15.78
C LEU A 289 -0.97 8.16 15.62
N THR A 290 -0.19 7.88 14.57
CA THR A 290 0.24 6.52 14.24
C THR A 290 1.67 6.23 14.67
N GLY A 291 1.86 5.11 15.37
CA GLY A 291 3.14 4.48 15.65
C GLY A 291 3.32 3.24 14.80
N TYR A 292 4.53 3.04 14.25
CA TYR A 292 4.91 1.86 13.48
C TYR A 292 6.04 1.11 14.17
N GLY A 293 6.02 -0.21 14.02
CA GLY A 293 7.19 -1.05 14.29
C GLY A 293 8.14 -1.10 13.10
N ALA A 294 9.23 -1.84 13.28
CA ALA A 294 10.20 -2.21 12.27
C ALA A 294 9.56 -2.74 10.98
N GLN A 295 10.16 -2.46 9.82
CA GLN A 295 9.77 -3.16 8.60
C GLN A 295 10.32 -4.57 8.60
N LYS A 296 9.49 -5.53 8.21
CA LYS A 296 9.92 -6.89 7.91
C LYS A 296 9.42 -7.33 6.54
N THR A 297 9.96 -8.46 6.08
CA THR A 297 9.61 -9.03 4.77
C THR A 297 9.34 -10.52 4.87
N PHE A 298 8.46 -11.02 4.01
CA PHE A 298 8.30 -12.45 3.74
C PHE A 298 8.04 -12.67 2.24
N THR A 299 8.27 -13.89 1.76
CA THR A 299 7.95 -14.27 0.37
C THR A 299 7.01 -15.45 0.42
N THR A 300 5.82 -15.34 -0.20
CA THR A 300 4.88 -16.47 -0.30
C THR A 300 5.49 -17.62 -1.07
N LEU A 301 4.98 -18.84 -0.84
CA LEU A 301 5.47 -20.02 -1.56
C LEU A 301 5.14 -19.92 -3.06
N ASP A 302 6.01 -20.50 -3.89
CA ASP A 302 5.80 -20.57 -5.35
C ASP A 302 4.50 -21.32 -5.68
N PRO A 303 3.77 -20.91 -6.74
CA PRO A 303 2.62 -21.66 -7.22
C PRO A 303 3.01 -23.05 -7.74
N TYR A 304 2.05 -23.97 -7.79
CA TYR A 304 2.24 -25.28 -8.41
C TYR A 304 2.11 -25.21 -9.93
N THR A 305 2.82 -26.10 -10.61
CA THR A 305 2.77 -26.27 -12.07
C THR A 305 1.75 -27.34 -12.45
N VAL A 306 0.81 -27.01 -13.35
CA VAL A 306 -0.18 -27.92 -13.92
C VAL A 306 0.06 -28.05 -15.41
N THR A 307 0.52 -29.22 -15.85
CA THR A 307 0.75 -29.51 -17.28
C THR A 307 -0.35 -30.40 -17.84
N PHE A 308 -1.03 -29.98 -18.90
CA PHE A 308 -2.02 -30.80 -19.58
C PHE A 308 -1.38 -31.61 -20.73
N ILE A 309 -1.86 -32.83 -20.92
CA ILE A 309 -1.58 -33.64 -22.11
C ILE A 309 -2.93 -33.92 -22.78
N VAL A 310 -3.15 -33.32 -23.96
CA VAL A 310 -4.42 -33.47 -24.67
C VAL A 310 -4.30 -34.59 -25.70
N LEU A 311 -5.14 -35.61 -25.57
CA LEU A 311 -5.13 -36.83 -26.37
C LEU A 311 -6.49 -37.06 -27.02
N GLU A 312 -6.53 -37.74 -28.15
CA GLU A 312 -7.76 -38.26 -28.72
C GLU A 312 -8.22 -39.53 -27.98
N ASP A 313 -9.50 -39.58 -27.63
CA ASP A 313 -10.11 -40.74 -27.00
C ASP A 313 -10.07 -41.97 -27.93
N GLY A 314 -9.62 -43.11 -27.38
CA GLY A 314 -9.50 -44.38 -28.10
C GLY A 314 -8.25 -44.56 -28.97
N THR A 315 -7.52 -43.49 -29.34
CA THR A 315 -6.27 -43.59 -30.14
C THR A 315 -5.02 -43.13 -29.41
N ASP A 316 -5.16 -42.35 -28.33
CA ASP A 316 -4.08 -41.72 -27.57
C ASP A 316 -3.15 -40.84 -28.43
N VAL A 317 -3.63 -40.37 -29.59
CA VAL A 317 -2.89 -39.46 -30.46
C VAL A 317 -2.91 -38.05 -29.87
N PRO A 318 -1.76 -37.37 -29.72
CA PRO A 318 -1.73 -36.00 -29.22
C PRO A 318 -2.47 -35.01 -30.11
N ILE A 319 -3.30 -34.17 -29.50
CA ILE A 319 -4.06 -33.10 -30.16
C ILE A 319 -3.32 -31.78 -29.93
N ASN A 320 -2.68 -31.25 -30.98
CA ASN A 320 -1.82 -30.06 -30.87
C ASN A 320 -2.52 -28.73 -31.15
N ASN A 321 -3.76 -28.75 -31.65
CA ASN A 321 -4.58 -27.56 -31.90
C ASN A 321 -5.52 -27.23 -30.73
N ALA A 322 -5.44 -27.99 -29.63
CA ALA A 322 -6.26 -27.73 -28.45
C ALA A 322 -5.86 -26.41 -27.80
N THR A 323 -6.87 -25.69 -27.31
CA THR A 323 -6.72 -24.50 -26.49
C THR A 323 -7.30 -24.80 -25.11
N ILE A 324 -6.55 -24.44 -24.06
CA ILE A 324 -6.94 -24.72 -22.68
C ILE A 324 -7.18 -23.40 -21.97
N THR A 325 -8.37 -23.26 -21.39
CA THR A 325 -8.70 -22.21 -20.44
C THR A 325 -8.64 -22.81 -19.04
N PHE A 326 -7.76 -22.30 -18.19
CA PHE A 326 -7.53 -22.74 -16.82
C PHE A 326 -7.74 -21.57 -15.85
N ASN A 327 -8.72 -21.67 -14.95
CA ASN A 327 -9.13 -20.58 -14.05
C ASN A 327 -9.29 -19.22 -14.75
N GLY A 328 -9.88 -19.23 -15.95
CA GLY A 328 -10.10 -18.04 -16.77
C GLY A 328 -8.91 -17.58 -17.62
N THR A 329 -7.71 -18.14 -17.43
CA THR A 329 -6.54 -17.86 -18.27
C THR A 329 -6.47 -18.84 -19.42
N THR A 330 -6.34 -18.36 -20.66
CA THR A 330 -6.25 -19.21 -21.85
C THR A 330 -4.86 -19.17 -22.47
N ASN A 331 -4.17 -20.30 -22.53
CA ASN A 331 -2.89 -20.41 -23.23
C ASN A 331 -3.09 -20.75 -24.71
N PRO A 332 -2.16 -20.34 -25.61
CA PRO A 332 -2.25 -20.66 -27.03
C PRO A 332 -2.04 -22.16 -27.27
N PRO A 333 -2.46 -22.69 -28.45
CA PRO A 333 -2.19 -24.08 -28.80
C PRO A 333 -0.71 -24.45 -28.70
N GLY A 334 -0.43 -25.60 -28.06
CA GLY A 334 0.91 -26.10 -27.81
C GLY A 334 1.55 -25.62 -26.51
N ASP A 335 0.95 -24.65 -25.81
CA ASP A 335 1.31 -24.25 -24.45
C ASP A 335 0.25 -24.77 -23.47
N TYR A 336 0.60 -25.82 -22.74
CA TYR A 336 -0.30 -26.56 -21.87
C TYR A 336 0.15 -26.52 -20.41
N GLU A 337 1.03 -25.59 -20.06
CA GLU A 337 1.54 -25.41 -18.70
C GLU A 337 0.90 -24.20 -18.03
N PHE A 338 0.38 -24.39 -16.82
CA PHE A 338 -0.24 -23.34 -16.02
C PHE A 338 0.36 -23.32 -14.61
N PHE A 339 0.34 -22.14 -13.99
CA PHE A 339 0.70 -21.97 -12.59
C PHE A 339 -0.54 -21.67 -11.76
N ALA A 340 -0.73 -22.36 -10.65
CA ALA A 340 -1.85 -22.10 -9.75
C ALA A 340 -1.51 -22.40 -8.29
N ALA A 341 -2.21 -21.70 -7.40
CA ALA A 341 -2.16 -21.98 -5.98
C ALA A 341 -2.89 -23.28 -5.64
N GLU A 342 -2.63 -23.79 -4.44
CA GLU A 342 -3.36 -24.90 -3.83
C GLU A 342 -4.87 -24.62 -3.81
N GLY A 343 -5.66 -25.62 -4.18
CA GLY A 343 -7.11 -25.52 -4.14
C GLY A 343 -7.82 -26.00 -5.40
N TYR A 344 -9.12 -25.70 -5.47
CA TYR A 344 -9.97 -26.06 -6.60
C TYR A 344 -9.68 -25.17 -7.81
N SER A 345 -9.56 -25.81 -8.96
CA SER A 345 -9.38 -25.16 -10.25
C SER A 345 -10.28 -25.77 -11.30
N PHE A 346 -10.73 -24.96 -12.25
CA PHE A 346 -11.60 -25.37 -13.34
C PHE A 346 -10.88 -25.19 -14.66
N TYR A 347 -11.17 -26.09 -15.59
CA TYR A 347 -10.62 -26.02 -16.92
C TYR A 347 -11.65 -26.34 -17.99
N THR A 348 -11.46 -25.70 -19.15
CA THR A 348 -12.20 -25.96 -20.37
C THR A 348 -11.18 -26.18 -21.48
N ILE A 349 -11.31 -27.29 -22.19
CA ILE A 349 -10.49 -27.61 -23.36
C ILE A 349 -11.40 -27.61 -24.58
N ILE A 350 -11.01 -26.83 -25.59
CA ILE A 350 -11.63 -26.84 -26.90
C ILE A 350 -10.58 -27.21 -27.95
N ALA A 351 -10.98 -28.00 -28.94
CA ALA A 351 -10.17 -28.32 -30.10
C ALA A 351 -11.11 -28.52 -31.30
N GLU A 352 -10.71 -28.03 -32.47
CA GLU A 352 -11.52 -28.15 -33.69
C GLU A 352 -11.76 -29.63 -34.01
N GLY A 353 -13.02 -30.00 -34.24
CA GLY A 353 -13.41 -31.40 -34.52
C GLY A 353 -13.55 -32.29 -33.29
N TYR A 354 -13.49 -31.74 -32.08
CA TYR A 354 -13.69 -32.48 -30.82
C TYR A 354 -14.79 -31.86 -29.98
N LEU A 355 -15.40 -32.66 -29.11
CA LEU A 355 -16.35 -32.17 -28.11
C LEU A 355 -15.62 -31.35 -27.04
N THR A 356 -16.20 -30.20 -26.70
CA THR A 356 -15.72 -29.38 -25.56
C THR A 356 -15.71 -30.19 -24.27
N THR A 357 -14.57 -30.20 -23.59
CA THR A 357 -14.38 -30.91 -22.33
C THR A 357 -14.18 -29.92 -21.20
N ASN A 358 -15.01 -30.03 -20.16
CA ASN A 358 -14.88 -29.26 -18.92
C ASN A 358 -14.46 -30.19 -17.79
N GLY A 359 -13.64 -29.69 -16.87
CA GLY A 359 -13.25 -30.44 -15.69
C GLY A 359 -12.89 -29.56 -14.49
N GLU A 360 -12.78 -30.23 -13.36
CA GLU A 360 -12.42 -29.66 -12.06
C GLU A 360 -11.27 -30.50 -11.49
N LEU A 361 -10.31 -29.85 -10.84
CA LEU A 361 -9.21 -30.51 -10.15
C LEU A 361 -8.90 -29.81 -8.82
N TYR A 362 -8.33 -30.55 -7.87
CA TYR A 362 -7.84 -30.02 -6.60
C TYR A 362 -6.32 -30.12 -6.56
N ILE A 363 -5.64 -28.98 -6.65
CA ILE A 363 -4.17 -28.90 -6.71
C ILE A 363 -3.62 -28.96 -5.29
N THR A 364 -2.62 -29.84 -5.09
CA THR A 364 -1.84 -29.93 -3.83
C THR A 364 -0.33 -30.04 -4.08
N SER A 365 0.08 -30.17 -5.35
CA SER A 365 1.46 -30.27 -5.80
C SER A 365 1.51 -30.10 -7.32
N ASP A 366 2.71 -29.97 -7.90
CA ASP A 366 2.91 -30.02 -9.34
C ASP A 366 2.31 -31.31 -9.93
N MET A 367 1.62 -31.19 -11.07
CA MET A 367 0.91 -32.32 -11.67
C MET A 367 0.90 -32.28 -13.19
N THR A 368 0.78 -33.47 -13.78
CA THR A 368 0.53 -33.65 -15.22
C THR A 368 -0.80 -34.37 -15.41
N LEU A 369 -1.72 -33.74 -16.14
CA LEU A 369 -3.08 -34.22 -16.35
C LEU A 369 -3.31 -34.64 -17.81
N PRO A 370 -3.40 -35.95 -18.10
CA PRO A 370 -3.88 -36.41 -19.40
C PRO A 370 -5.40 -36.22 -19.51
N VAL A 371 -5.84 -35.59 -20.59
CA VAL A 371 -7.27 -35.38 -20.91
C VAL A 371 -7.54 -35.95 -22.30
N HIS A 372 -8.52 -36.85 -22.38
CA HIS A 372 -8.93 -37.46 -23.64
C HIS A 372 -10.17 -36.74 -24.20
N LEU A 373 -10.05 -36.21 -25.41
CA LEU A 373 -11.15 -35.55 -26.11
C LEU A 373 -11.85 -36.52 -27.04
N ILE A 374 -13.18 -36.48 -27.03
CA ILE A 374 -14.02 -37.30 -27.90
C ILE A 374 -14.16 -36.59 -29.25
N PRO A 375 -13.86 -37.23 -30.39
CA PRO A 375 -14.12 -36.66 -31.71
C PRO A 375 -15.59 -36.30 -31.90
N ALA A 376 -15.84 -35.15 -32.52
CA ALA A 376 -17.17 -34.70 -32.89
C ALA A 376 -17.43 -34.94 -34.38
N ASP A 377 -18.58 -35.52 -34.71
CA ASP A 377 -18.97 -35.72 -36.12
C ASP A 377 -19.23 -34.37 -36.82
N TYR A 378 -19.77 -33.39 -36.08
CA TYR A 378 -20.04 -32.04 -36.56
C TYR A 378 -19.46 -30.99 -35.62
N SER A 379 -18.80 -29.99 -36.17
CA SER A 379 -18.17 -28.91 -35.40
C SER A 379 -18.33 -27.59 -36.13
N VAL A 380 -18.81 -26.57 -35.42
CA VAL A 380 -18.90 -25.20 -35.91
C VAL A 380 -17.97 -24.35 -35.06
N VAL A 381 -16.96 -23.77 -35.69
CA VAL A 381 -15.96 -22.91 -35.07
C VAL A 381 -16.34 -21.47 -35.36
N PHE A 382 -16.73 -20.74 -34.32
CA PHE A 382 -17.00 -19.32 -34.40
C PHE A 382 -15.75 -18.52 -34.02
N THR A 383 -15.39 -17.57 -34.86
CA THR A 383 -14.38 -16.55 -34.56
C THR A 383 -15.05 -15.21 -34.35
N VAL A 384 -14.99 -14.68 -33.14
CA VAL A 384 -15.62 -13.41 -32.76
C VAL A 384 -14.55 -12.36 -32.55
N THR A 385 -14.64 -11.27 -33.32
CA THR A 385 -13.74 -10.14 -33.23
C THR A 385 -14.51 -8.83 -33.11
N ASN A 386 -13.86 -7.77 -32.63
CA ASN A 386 -14.40 -6.43 -32.72
C ASN A 386 -14.16 -5.82 -34.11
N GLN A 387 -14.72 -4.65 -34.38
CA GLN A 387 -14.59 -3.96 -35.67
C GLN A 387 -13.14 -3.62 -36.09
N HIS A 388 -12.16 -3.79 -35.20
CA HIS A 388 -10.73 -3.63 -35.45
C HIS A 388 -9.98 -4.95 -35.60
N GLY A 389 -10.67 -6.10 -35.57
CA GLY A 389 -10.09 -7.43 -35.70
C GLY A 389 -9.48 -7.99 -34.40
N ASN A 390 -9.68 -7.35 -33.25
CA ASN A 390 -9.23 -7.91 -31.98
C ASN A 390 -10.23 -8.97 -31.49
N PRO A 391 -9.77 -10.09 -30.93
CA PRO A 391 -10.65 -11.13 -30.40
C PRO A 391 -11.54 -10.61 -29.28
N VAL A 392 -12.77 -11.13 -29.19
CA VAL A 392 -13.71 -10.83 -28.09
C VAL A 392 -14.03 -12.10 -27.33
N SER A 393 -13.58 -12.17 -26.07
CA SER A 393 -13.85 -13.28 -25.15
C SER A 393 -15.21 -13.15 -24.47
N ASN A 394 -15.66 -14.23 -23.82
CA ASN A 394 -16.89 -14.27 -23.03
C ASN A 394 -18.17 -13.91 -23.81
N VAL A 395 -18.21 -14.29 -25.08
CA VAL A 395 -19.40 -14.25 -25.94
C VAL A 395 -19.94 -15.66 -26.03
N GLU A 396 -21.15 -15.89 -25.53
CA GLU A 396 -21.82 -17.18 -25.66
C GLU A 396 -22.58 -17.23 -26.99
N ILE A 397 -22.35 -18.30 -27.73
CA ILE A 397 -23.04 -18.60 -28.97
C ILE A 397 -23.84 -19.87 -28.73
N THR A 398 -25.15 -19.79 -28.96
CA THR A 398 -26.03 -20.96 -28.92
C THR A 398 -26.48 -21.27 -30.33
N MET A 399 -26.60 -22.55 -30.66
CA MET A 399 -27.17 -23.04 -31.90
C MET A 399 -28.32 -23.99 -31.56
N SER A 400 -29.45 -23.82 -32.23
CA SER A 400 -30.63 -24.65 -32.02
C SER A 400 -31.35 -24.98 -33.32
N SER A 401 -31.89 -26.20 -33.38
CA SER A 401 -32.83 -26.66 -34.41
C SER A 401 -33.93 -27.49 -33.73
N ASP A 402 -34.87 -28.07 -34.49
CA ASP A 402 -35.97 -28.89 -33.96
C ASP A 402 -35.45 -30.12 -33.19
N GLY A 403 -35.22 -29.96 -31.88
CA GLY A 403 -34.78 -31.04 -30.98
C GLY A 403 -33.28 -31.13 -30.73
N ALA A 404 -32.45 -30.30 -31.38
CA ALA A 404 -31.00 -30.25 -31.17
C ALA A 404 -30.55 -28.89 -30.65
N PHE A 405 -29.56 -28.91 -29.76
CA PHE A 405 -28.99 -27.72 -29.13
C PHE A 405 -27.50 -27.94 -28.85
N CYS A 406 -26.69 -26.91 -29.10
CA CYS A 406 -25.33 -26.83 -28.57
C CYS A 406 -24.97 -25.38 -28.30
N SER A 407 -23.97 -25.17 -27.45
CA SER A 407 -23.46 -23.83 -27.17
C SER A 407 -21.95 -23.86 -26.97
N GLY A 408 -21.34 -22.69 -27.14
CA GLY A 408 -19.93 -22.46 -26.91
C GLY A 408 -19.68 -21.02 -26.52
N THR A 409 -18.76 -20.79 -25.60
CA THR A 409 -18.37 -19.45 -25.16
C THR A 409 -16.98 -19.12 -25.68
N THR A 410 -16.77 -17.90 -26.18
CA THR A 410 -15.48 -17.51 -26.71
C THR A 410 -14.40 -17.43 -25.62
N ASN A 411 -13.26 -18.04 -25.90
CA ASN A 411 -12.06 -17.91 -25.06
C ASN A 411 -11.34 -16.57 -25.29
N ALA A 412 -10.15 -16.37 -24.69
CA ALA A 412 -9.34 -15.16 -24.85
C ALA A 412 -8.96 -14.84 -26.32
N TYR A 413 -9.00 -15.84 -27.21
CA TYR A 413 -8.71 -15.70 -28.65
C TYR A 413 -9.97 -15.48 -29.49
N GLY A 414 -11.14 -15.29 -28.87
CA GLY A 414 -12.39 -15.05 -29.57
C GLY A 414 -12.96 -16.31 -30.22
N ILE A 415 -12.50 -17.50 -29.83
CA ILE A 415 -12.90 -18.77 -30.44
C ILE A 415 -13.94 -19.46 -29.56
N ALA A 416 -15.08 -19.80 -30.13
CA ALA A 416 -16.09 -20.68 -29.54
C ALA A 416 -16.35 -21.88 -30.47
N ILE A 417 -16.54 -23.06 -29.89
CA ILE A 417 -16.87 -24.28 -30.64
C ILE A 417 -18.23 -24.79 -30.19
N CYS A 418 -19.10 -25.00 -31.17
CA CYS A 418 -20.39 -25.65 -31.03
C CYS A 418 -20.34 -26.99 -31.76
N ASN A 419 -20.78 -28.07 -31.12
CA ASN A 419 -20.82 -29.41 -31.73
C ASN A 419 -22.26 -29.91 -31.85
N PRO A 420 -22.96 -29.59 -32.95
CA PRO A 420 -24.30 -30.10 -33.19
C PRO A 420 -24.32 -31.63 -33.29
N PRO A 421 -25.38 -32.31 -32.81
CA PRO A 421 -25.43 -33.77 -32.81
C PRO A 421 -25.74 -34.38 -34.19
N GLU A 422 -26.29 -33.59 -35.12
CA GLU A 422 -26.75 -34.06 -36.42
C GLU A 422 -26.71 -32.96 -37.50
N GLU A 423 -26.76 -33.38 -38.77
CA GLU A 423 -26.95 -32.49 -39.92
C GLU A 423 -28.28 -31.73 -39.84
N GLY A 424 -28.34 -30.53 -40.42
CA GLY A 424 -29.54 -29.71 -40.38
C GLY A 424 -29.28 -28.22 -40.52
N GLU A 425 -30.36 -27.44 -40.49
CA GLU A 425 -30.32 -25.99 -40.43
C GLU A 425 -30.49 -25.55 -38.96
N TYR A 426 -29.55 -24.74 -38.48
CA TYR A 426 -29.52 -24.26 -37.10
C TYR A 426 -29.58 -22.74 -37.09
N ASP A 427 -30.50 -22.20 -36.30
CA ASP A 427 -30.48 -20.79 -35.91
C ASP A 427 -29.45 -20.61 -34.79
N TYR A 428 -28.59 -19.62 -34.92
CA TYR A 428 -27.63 -19.26 -33.88
C TYR A 428 -27.91 -17.88 -33.29
N HIS A 429 -27.76 -17.78 -31.96
CA HIS A 429 -27.89 -16.54 -31.21
C HIS A 429 -26.55 -16.18 -30.56
N VAL A 430 -26.30 -14.89 -30.40
CA VAL A 430 -25.04 -14.35 -29.84
C VAL A 430 -25.37 -13.57 -28.59
N TYR A 431 -25.00 -14.11 -27.43
CA TYR A 431 -25.13 -13.46 -26.13
C TYR A 431 -23.79 -12.86 -25.73
N ILE A 432 -23.76 -11.54 -25.60
CA ILE A 432 -22.53 -10.80 -25.32
C ILE A 432 -22.53 -10.42 -23.84
N TYR A 433 -21.71 -11.11 -23.05
CA TYR A 433 -21.54 -10.79 -21.62
C TYR A 433 -20.41 -9.81 -21.35
N THR A 434 -19.58 -9.54 -22.37
CA THR A 434 -18.52 -8.53 -22.31
C THR A 434 -19.12 -7.14 -22.50
N PRO A 435 -18.99 -6.22 -21.53
CA PRO A 435 -19.53 -4.87 -21.65
C PRO A 435 -18.99 -4.10 -22.86
N GLY A 436 -19.76 -3.10 -23.31
CA GLY A 436 -19.29 -2.14 -24.30
C GLY A 436 -19.44 -2.57 -25.75
N TYR A 437 -20.34 -3.51 -26.06
CA TYR A 437 -20.63 -3.95 -27.42
C TYR A 437 -22.12 -3.85 -27.74
N GLU A 438 -22.43 -3.54 -28.99
CA GLU A 438 -23.80 -3.58 -29.52
C GLU A 438 -24.32 -5.03 -29.58
N GLU A 439 -25.63 -5.20 -29.43
CA GLU A 439 -26.28 -6.51 -29.63
C GLU A 439 -26.08 -7.02 -31.06
N HIS A 440 -25.89 -8.34 -31.20
CA HIS A 440 -25.76 -8.99 -32.50
C HIS A 440 -26.98 -9.88 -32.79
N PRO A 441 -27.63 -9.77 -33.96
CA PRO A 441 -28.91 -10.44 -34.23
C PRO A 441 -28.82 -11.97 -34.41
N GLY A 442 -27.61 -12.52 -34.49
CA GLY A 442 -27.39 -13.93 -34.80
C GLY A 442 -27.50 -14.22 -36.30
N GLY A 443 -27.79 -15.48 -36.64
CA GLY A 443 -27.90 -15.91 -38.03
C GLY A 443 -28.31 -17.37 -38.16
N THR A 444 -28.14 -17.95 -39.36
CA THR A 444 -28.44 -19.36 -39.64
C THR A 444 -27.25 -20.07 -40.27
N ILE A 445 -27.04 -21.33 -39.92
CA ILE A 445 -25.98 -22.19 -40.46
C ILE A 445 -26.59 -23.50 -40.94
N THR A 446 -26.22 -23.94 -42.14
CA THR A 446 -26.61 -25.24 -42.69
C THR A 446 -25.45 -26.22 -42.62
N ILE A 447 -25.69 -27.38 -42.00
CA ILE A 447 -24.75 -28.49 -41.85
C ILE A 447 -25.27 -29.63 -42.72
N SER A 448 -24.47 -30.08 -43.69
CA SER A 448 -24.89 -31.10 -44.66
C SER A 448 -24.03 -32.35 -44.68
N ASP A 449 -22.84 -32.31 -44.10
CA ASP A 449 -21.90 -33.43 -44.04
C ASP A 449 -21.11 -33.34 -42.71
N PRO A 450 -20.63 -34.48 -42.17
CA PRO A 450 -19.70 -34.48 -41.05
C PRO A 450 -18.44 -33.67 -41.36
N GLY A 451 -17.98 -32.89 -40.39
CA GLY A 451 -16.80 -32.04 -40.54
C GLY A 451 -16.86 -30.73 -39.75
N ILE A 452 -15.99 -29.81 -40.16
CA ILE A 452 -15.80 -28.51 -39.50
C ILE A 452 -16.30 -27.38 -40.41
N ILE A 453 -17.15 -26.53 -39.86
CA ILE A 453 -17.60 -25.27 -40.47
C ILE A 453 -16.99 -24.10 -39.69
N TYR A 454 -16.58 -23.05 -40.41
CA TYR A 454 -16.05 -21.83 -39.82
C TYR A 454 -17.01 -20.68 -40.05
N GLU A 455 -17.36 -19.95 -38.99
CA GLU A 455 -18.20 -18.76 -39.04
C GLU A 455 -17.49 -17.60 -38.34
N SER A 456 -17.58 -16.40 -38.91
CA SER A 456 -16.94 -15.19 -38.37
C SER A 456 -17.98 -14.16 -37.96
N ILE A 457 -17.90 -13.67 -36.73
CA ILE A 457 -18.77 -12.64 -36.17
C ILE A 457 -17.93 -11.40 -35.87
N THR A 458 -18.41 -10.23 -36.27
CA THR A 458 -17.80 -8.94 -35.95
C THR A 458 -18.75 -8.14 -35.06
N LEU A 459 -18.28 -7.78 -33.86
CA LEU A 459 -19.02 -6.96 -32.90
C LEU A 459 -18.56 -5.51 -32.97
N ASN A 460 -19.53 -4.58 -32.88
CA ASN A 460 -19.24 -3.15 -32.80
C ASN A 460 -19.13 -2.72 -31.34
N LYS A 461 -18.05 -2.04 -30.99
CA LYS A 461 -17.97 -1.36 -29.68
C LYS A 461 -18.95 -0.20 -29.60
N LEU A 462 -19.59 -0.04 -28.45
CA LEU A 462 -20.35 1.15 -28.09
C LEU A 462 -19.40 2.36 -27.95
N PRO A 463 -19.87 3.58 -28.27
CA PRO A 463 -19.17 4.81 -27.91
C PRO A 463 -18.93 4.89 -26.40
N VAL A 464 -17.86 5.56 -25.99
CA VAL A 464 -17.56 5.86 -24.58
C VAL A 464 -17.52 7.37 -24.36
N PHE A 465 -17.88 7.80 -23.15
CA PHE A 465 -17.98 9.18 -22.72
C PHE A 465 -17.40 9.38 -21.32
N THR A 466 -17.20 10.63 -20.93
CA THR A 466 -16.77 11.04 -19.60
C THR A 466 -17.98 11.51 -18.78
N VAL A 467 -18.17 10.96 -17.58
CA VAL A 467 -19.22 11.42 -16.64
C VAL A 467 -18.54 12.00 -15.41
N THR A 468 -18.68 13.32 -15.21
CA THR A 468 -18.11 14.01 -14.05
C THR A 468 -19.21 14.41 -13.09
N PHE A 469 -19.09 14.02 -11.83
CA PHE A 469 -19.95 14.47 -10.74
C PHE A 469 -19.31 15.67 -10.05
N HIS A 470 -20.13 16.68 -9.74
CA HIS A 470 -19.78 17.78 -8.86
C HIS A 470 -20.74 17.76 -7.68
N VAL A 471 -20.23 17.35 -6.51
CA VAL A 471 -21.05 17.18 -5.31
C VAL A 471 -20.87 18.39 -4.40
N LEU A 472 -21.99 19.01 -4.06
CA LEU A 472 -22.07 20.19 -3.23
C LEU A 472 -22.79 19.87 -1.92
N THR A 473 -22.32 20.49 -0.84
CA THR A 473 -23.02 20.55 0.44
C THR A 473 -24.34 21.34 0.32
N PRO A 474 -25.25 21.27 1.30
CA PRO A 474 -26.48 22.06 1.29
C PRO A 474 -26.23 23.57 1.16
N GLN A 475 -25.07 24.05 1.62
CA GLN A 475 -24.65 25.45 1.56
C GLN A 475 -24.07 25.87 0.20
N GLY A 476 -23.83 24.92 -0.71
CA GLY A 476 -23.24 25.16 -2.03
C GLY A 476 -21.71 25.08 -2.05
N ASP A 477 -21.07 24.71 -0.95
CA ASP A 477 -19.62 24.47 -0.90
C ASP A 477 -19.29 23.05 -1.42
N PRO A 478 -18.11 22.82 -2.03
CA PRO A 478 -17.67 21.49 -2.45
C PRO A 478 -17.72 20.45 -1.33
N CYS A 479 -18.29 19.28 -1.61
CA CYS A 479 -18.33 18.16 -0.69
C CYS A 479 -17.19 17.19 -1.01
N VAL A 480 -16.16 17.16 -0.16
CA VAL A 480 -15.01 16.24 -0.27
C VAL A 480 -15.37 14.85 0.26
N ASN A 481 -14.77 13.80 -0.32
CA ASN A 481 -14.94 12.40 0.09
C ASN A 481 -16.40 11.90 0.05
N ALA A 482 -17.26 12.50 -0.77
CA ALA A 482 -18.54 11.90 -1.10
C ALA A 482 -18.29 10.69 -2.00
N GLU A 483 -18.87 9.54 -1.67
CA GLU A 483 -18.79 8.32 -2.44
C GLU A 483 -19.85 8.33 -3.54
N ILE A 484 -19.43 8.33 -4.79
CA ILE A 484 -20.31 8.16 -5.95
C ILE A 484 -20.19 6.73 -6.44
N THR A 485 -21.32 6.03 -6.51
CA THR A 485 -21.42 4.75 -7.20
C THR A 485 -22.23 4.95 -8.49
N LEU A 486 -21.66 4.61 -9.64
CA LEU A 486 -22.32 4.59 -10.94
C LEU A 486 -22.56 3.14 -11.37
N MET A 487 -23.80 2.79 -11.72
CA MET A 487 -24.22 1.43 -12.02
C MET A 487 -24.92 1.35 -13.38
N GLU A 488 -24.51 0.43 -14.27
CA GLU A 488 -25.16 0.17 -15.55
C GLU A 488 -26.16 -1.01 -15.40
N GLY A 489 -27.46 -0.80 -15.59
CA GLY A 489 -28.45 -1.86 -15.81
C GLY A 489 -28.62 -2.99 -14.77
N VAL A 490 -29.75 -3.69 -14.85
CA VAL A 490 -30.04 -4.92 -14.10
C VAL A 490 -30.58 -5.94 -15.09
N LYS A 491 -29.98 -7.12 -15.19
CA LYS A 491 -30.48 -8.24 -16.01
C LYS A 491 -31.95 -8.52 -15.68
N GLY A 492 -32.70 -9.10 -16.62
CA GLY A 492 -34.08 -9.56 -16.39
C GLY A 492 -34.27 -10.59 -15.26
N ASN A 493 -33.18 -11.11 -14.68
CA ASN A 493 -33.14 -11.97 -13.50
C ASN A 493 -32.78 -11.24 -12.18
N GLY A 494 -32.56 -9.91 -12.21
CA GLY A 494 -32.22 -9.11 -11.03
C GLY A 494 -30.72 -8.89 -10.75
N GLU A 495 -29.82 -9.37 -11.62
CA GLU A 495 -28.37 -9.22 -11.45
C GLU A 495 -27.87 -7.86 -12.00
N LYS A 496 -27.16 -7.07 -11.19
CA LYS A 496 -26.53 -5.81 -11.62
C LYS A 496 -25.18 -6.09 -12.28
N TRP A 497 -24.81 -5.40 -13.35
CA TRP A 497 -23.50 -5.60 -13.99
C TRP A 497 -22.85 -4.27 -14.33
N TYR A 498 -21.65 -4.03 -13.81
CA TYR A 498 -20.89 -2.77 -13.84
C TYR A 498 -21.28 -1.79 -12.72
N TYR A 499 -20.45 -1.74 -11.67
CA TYR A 499 -20.43 -0.65 -10.71
C TYR A 499 -19.01 -0.10 -10.61
N GLN A 500 -18.86 1.21 -10.75
CA GLN A 500 -17.62 1.91 -10.38
C GLN A 500 -17.93 2.82 -9.19
N THR A 501 -16.97 2.92 -8.27
CA THR A 501 -17.08 3.80 -7.12
C THR A 501 -15.88 4.74 -7.09
N PHE A 502 -16.17 6.03 -7.04
CA PHE A 502 -15.16 7.07 -6.87
C PHE A 502 -15.55 8.01 -5.74
N TYR A 503 -14.54 8.68 -5.19
CA TYR A 503 -14.71 9.67 -4.14
C TYR A 503 -14.43 11.05 -4.70
N THR A 504 -15.22 12.04 -4.27
CA THR A 504 -14.94 13.43 -4.65
C THR A 504 -13.64 13.94 -4.06
N ASP A 505 -12.91 14.70 -4.86
CA ASP A 505 -11.70 15.39 -4.45
C ASP A 505 -11.99 16.62 -3.55
N ALA A 506 -10.94 17.36 -3.20
CA ALA A 506 -11.06 18.59 -2.40
C ALA A 506 -11.90 19.69 -3.06
N SER A 507 -12.12 19.62 -4.37
CA SER A 507 -12.96 20.53 -5.15
C SER A 507 -14.37 19.97 -5.36
N GLY A 508 -14.71 18.82 -4.78
CA GLY A 508 -16.04 18.21 -4.88
C GLY A 508 -16.27 17.44 -6.18
N TYR A 509 -15.22 17.12 -6.95
CA TYR A 509 -15.36 16.44 -8.24
C TYR A 509 -14.96 14.96 -8.18
N ALA A 510 -15.71 14.13 -8.89
CA ALA A 510 -15.35 12.74 -9.19
C ALA A 510 -15.64 12.45 -10.67
N THR A 511 -14.65 11.94 -11.41
CA THR A 511 -14.78 11.71 -12.86
C THR A 511 -14.69 10.24 -13.19
N PHE A 512 -15.69 9.74 -13.90
CA PHE A 512 -15.74 8.42 -14.50
C PHE A 512 -15.33 8.55 -15.98
N GLU A 513 -14.20 7.97 -16.34
CA GLU A 513 -13.74 7.88 -17.71
C GLU A 513 -14.23 6.58 -18.37
N GLU A 514 -14.24 6.55 -19.71
CA GLU A 514 -14.61 5.38 -20.51
C GLU A 514 -16.01 4.78 -20.18
N VAL A 515 -17.00 5.61 -19.87
CA VAL A 515 -18.37 5.18 -19.60
C VAL A 515 -19.08 4.86 -20.92
N TYR A 516 -19.53 3.63 -21.12
CA TYR A 516 -20.22 3.21 -22.35
C TYR A 516 -21.54 3.95 -22.55
N GLN A 517 -21.91 4.19 -23.80
CA GLN A 517 -23.21 4.73 -24.16
C GLN A 517 -24.34 3.82 -23.67
N SER A 518 -25.21 4.31 -22.78
CA SER A 518 -26.39 3.58 -22.32
C SER A 518 -27.44 4.53 -21.72
N ALA A 519 -28.71 4.19 -21.91
CA ALA A 519 -29.85 4.91 -21.35
C ALA A 519 -30.25 4.43 -19.94
N GLU A 520 -29.52 3.47 -19.37
CA GLU A 520 -29.92 2.72 -18.16
C GLU A 520 -28.98 2.88 -16.96
N TYR A 521 -28.16 3.93 -16.93
CA TYR A 521 -27.32 4.16 -15.75
C TYR A 521 -28.17 4.61 -14.56
N SER A 522 -27.87 4.06 -13.40
CA SER A 522 -28.29 4.59 -12.09
C SER A 522 -27.06 4.99 -11.29
N TYR A 523 -27.20 5.98 -10.43
CA TYR A 523 -26.11 6.37 -9.54
C TYR A 523 -26.62 6.63 -8.13
N SER A 524 -25.70 6.56 -7.18
CA SER A 524 -25.92 7.00 -5.81
C SER A 524 -24.75 7.83 -5.32
N VAL A 525 -25.05 8.80 -4.47
CA VAL A 525 -24.06 9.61 -3.75
C VAL A 525 -24.29 9.41 -2.26
N TYR A 526 -23.24 8.97 -1.57
CA TYR A 526 -23.24 8.75 -0.14
C TYR A 526 -22.17 9.60 0.54
N HIS A 527 -22.53 10.22 1.66
CA HIS A 527 -21.58 10.84 2.56
C HIS A 527 -22.14 10.72 4.00
N PRO A 528 -21.33 10.36 5.02
CA PRO A 528 -21.84 10.04 6.36
C PRO A 528 -22.68 11.14 7.04
N ASN A 529 -22.46 12.40 6.67
CA ASN A 529 -23.11 13.56 7.29
C ASN A 529 -24.36 14.06 6.54
N TYR A 530 -24.73 13.44 5.42
CA TYR A 530 -25.80 13.92 4.54
C TYR A 530 -26.78 12.81 4.16
N GLU A 531 -27.97 13.18 3.70
CA GLU A 531 -28.94 12.21 3.19
C GLU A 531 -28.40 11.51 1.94
N PHE A 532 -28.71 10.22 1.84
CA PHE A 532 -28.37 9.41 0.69
C PHE A 532 -29.09 9.93 -0.55
N TYR A 533 -28.34 10.21 -1.61
CA TYR A 533 -28.89 10.67 -2.89
C TYR A 533 -28.80 9.56 -3.93
N SER A 534 -29.81 9.46 -4.81
CA SER A 534 -29.76 8.55 -5.96
C SER A 534 -30.49 9.12 -7.17
N GLY A 535 -30.07 8.71 -8.35
CA GLY A 535 -30.64 9.16 -9.62
C GLY A 535 -30.36 8.20 -10.77
N THR A 536 -30.74 8.62 -11.97
CA THR A 536 -30.52 7.89 -13.23
C THR A 536 -29.90 8.80 -14.27
N LEU A 537 -29.15 8.23 -15.22
CA LEU A 537 -28.44 8.93 -16.29
C LEU A 537 -28.67 8.23 -17.63
N ASP A 538 -28.83 9.03 -18.68
CA ASP A 538 -28.75 8.62 -20.07
C ASP A 538 -27.43 9.15 -20.63
N VAL A 539 -26.44 8.27 -20.72
CA VAL A 539 -25.08 8.62 -21.12
C VAL A 539 -24.98 8.50 -22.64
N ASN A 540 -25.00 9.64 -23.33
CA ASN A 540 -24.89 9.75 -24.79
C ASN A 540 -23.94 10.86 -25.27
N GLU A 541 -23.32 11.57 -24.32
CA GLU A 541 -22.29 12.59 -24.51
C GLU A 541 -21.46 12.71 -23.22
N ASP A 542 -20.39 13.52 -23.24
CA ASP A 542 -19.68 13.87 -22.01
C ASP A 542 -20.58 14.71 -21.10
N MET A 543 -20.69 14.35 -19.83
CA MET A 543 -21.66 14.95 -18.90
C MET A 543 -21.04 15.52 -17.64
N LEU A 544 -21.62 16.61 -17.15
CA LEU A 544 -21.43 17.13 -15.79
C LEU A 544 -22.73 16.95 -15.00
N VAL A 545 -22.68 16.17 -13.93
CA VAL A 545 -23.79 15.89 -13.03
C VAL A 545 -23.57 16.66 -11.73
N GLU A 546 -24.34 17.73 -11.52
CA GLU A 546 -24.31 18.48 -10.27
C GLU A 546 -25.29 17.87 -9.25
N VAL A 547 -24.78 17.51 -8.07
CA VAL A 547 -25.56 16.93 -6.97
C VAL A 547 -25.41 17.80 -5.74
N GLN A 548 -26.50 18.40 -5.27
CA GLN A 548 -26.50 19.16 -4.01
C GLN A 548 -27.13 18.30 -2.91
N LEU A 549 -26.35 17.96 -1.88
CA LEU A 549 -26.77 17.11 -0.77
C LEU A 549 -27.66 17.86 0.23
N GLU A 550 -28.50 17.11 0.97
CA GLU A 550 -29.36 17.64 2.03
C GLU A 550 -28.91 17.13 3.41
N ILE A 551 -29.22 17.88 4.48
CA ILE A 551 -28.89 17.48 5.86
C ILE A 551 -29.86 16.39 6.30
N VAL A 552 -29.35 15.33 6.94
CA VAL A 552 -30.17 14.28 7.56
C VAL A 552 -31.17 14.92 8.52
N THR A 553 -32.45 14.92 8.14
CA THR A 553 -33.50 15.37 9.05
C THR A 553 -33.76 14.29 10.11
N PRO A 554 -33.79 14.65 11.42
CA PRO A 554 -33.92 13.69 12.51
C PRO A 554 -35.29 13.00 12.59
#